data_AF-A0A0F9MMQ6-F1
#
_entry.id   AF-A0A0F9MMQ6-F1
#
_cell.length_a   1.000
_cell.length_b   1.000
_cell.length_c   1.000
_cell.angle_alpha   90.00
_cell.angle_beta   90.00
_cell.angle_gamma   90.00
#
_symmetry.space_group_name_H-M   'P 1'
#
loop_
_entity.id
_entity.type
_entity.pdbx_description
1 polymer ?
#
loop_
_entity_poly.entity_id
_entity_poly.type
_entity_poly.pdbx_seq_one_letter_code
_entity_poly.pdbx_strand_id
1 'polypeptide(L)' 'GSCTMKLNAASEMLPLSDARWGNIHPFAPVEQAAGYQEVLKKLEDDLTFA' A
#
# COMPACT_ATOMS: atom_id res chain seq x y z
N GLY A 1 10.41 25.19 -5.81
CA GLY A 1 10.01 23.85 -6.31
C GLY A 1 10.76 22.80 -5.52
N SER A 2 10.04 21.86 -4.92
CA SER A 2 10.52 20.74 -4.07
C SER A 2 9.35 19.83 -3.66
N CYS A 3 8.11 20.33 -3.77
CA CYS A 3 6.89 19.63 -3.33
C CYS A 3 6.42 18.50 -4.27
N THR A 4 7.04 18.32 -5.44
CA THR A 4 6.68 17.28 -6.43
C THR A 4 5.17 17.17 -6.68
N MET A 5 4.53 18.29 -7.03
CA MET A 5 3.08 18.35 -7.33
C MET A 5 2.76 17.68 -8.67
N LYS A 6 2.81 16.36 -8.71
CA LYS A 6 2.53 15.52 -9.89
C LYS A 6 1.04 15.10 -9.94
N LEU A 7 0.67 14.38 -11.00
CA LEU A 7 -0.64 13.74 -11.12
C LEU A 7 -0.83 12.69 -10.00
N ASN A 8 -1.99 12.73 -9.35
CA ASN A 8 -2.49 11.63 -8.54
C ASN A 8 -3.45 10.83 -9.44
N ALA A 9 -3.03 9.69 -9.99
CA ALA A 9 -3.85 8.98 -10.96
C ALA A 9 -5.06 8.32 -10.28
N ALA A 10 -6.24 8.36 -10.91
CA ALA A 10 -7.46 7.80 -10.32
C ALA A 10 -7.30 6.30 -9.98
N SER A 11 -6.66 5.54 -10.86
CA SER A 11 -6.40 4.10 -10.64
C SER A 11 -5.49 3.81 -9.45
N GLU A 12 -4.56 4.70 -9.10
CA GLU A 12 -3.69 4.56 -7.92
C GLU A 12 -4.47 4.81 -6.62
N MET A 13 -5.49 5.67 -6.68
CA MET A 13 -6.30 6.06 -5.52
C MET A 13 -7.46 5.10 -5.24
N LEU A 14 -7.99 4.41 -6.26
CA LEU A 14 -9.14 3.51 -6.15
C LEU A 14 -9.00 2.44 -5.05
N PRO A 15 -7.87 1.73 -4.90
CA PRO A 15 -7.75 0.66 -3.90
C PRO A 15 -7.83 1.14 -2.44
N LEU A 16 -7.60 2.42 -2.18
CA LEU A 16 -7.56 2.98 -0.82
C LEU A 16 -8.93 2.91 -0.11
N SER A 17 -10.03 2.78 -0.86
CA SER A 17 -11.38 2.66 -0.31
C SER A 17 -11.86 1.20 -0.19
N ASP A 18 -11.07 0.21 -0.61
CA ASP A 18 -11.41 -1.20 -0.43
C ASP A 18 -11.35 -1.57 1.06
N ALA A 19 -12.41 -2.20 1.58
CA ALA A 19 -12.48 -2.57 2.99
C ALA A 19 -11.36 -3.55 3.43
N ARG A 20 -10.83 -4.35 2.50
CA ARG A 20 -9.71 -5.26 2.76
C ARG A 20 -8.38 -4.52 2.92
N TRP A 21 -8.33 -3.27 2.48
CA TRP A 21 -7.24 -2.34 2.76
C TRP A 21 -7.61 -1.46 3.97
N GLY A 22 -8.62 -0.60 3.85
CA GLY A 22 -8.90 0.47 4.82
C GLY A 22 -9.42 0.07 6.20
N ASN A 23 -9.93 -1.17 6.38
CA ASN A 23 -10.64 -1.57 7.61
C ASN A 23 -9.95 -2.68 8.42
N ILE A 24 -8.63 -2.85 8.28
CA ILE A 24 -7.86 -3.79 9.11
C ILE A 24 -7.19 -3.01 10.25
N HIS A 25 -7.41 -3.44 11.49
CA HIS A 25 -6.76 -2.82 12.65
C HIS A 25 -5.24 -3.07 12.60
N PRO A 26 -4.37 -2.08 12.90
CA PRO A 26 -2.91 -2.24 12.79
C PRO A 26 -2.31 -3.35 13.67
N PHE A 27 -3.01 -3.74 14.74
CA PHE A 27 -2.62 -4.85 15.64
C PHE A 27 -3.46 -6.11 15.43
N ALA A 28 -4.11 -6.25 14.27
CA ALA A 28 -4.73 -7.52 13.91
C ALA A 28 -3.65 -8.61 13.81
N PRO A 29 -3.99 -9.88 14.10
CA PRO A 29 -3.10 -11.01 13.86
C PRO A 29 -2.56 -11.03 12.42
N VAL A 30 -1.29 -11.40 12.25
CA VAL A 30 -0.56 -11.29 10.96
C VAL A 30 -1.25 -12.06 9.84
N GLU A 31 -1.84 -13.20 10.15
CA GLU A 31 -2.59 -14.02 9.20
C GLU A 31 -3.81 -13.30 8.59
N GLN A 32 -4.37 -12.30 9.29
CA GLN A 32 -5.47 -11.47 8.77
C GLN A 32 -4.96 -10.39 7.80
N ALA A 33 -3.66 -10.12 7.79
CA ALA A 33 -3.00 -9.08 7.00
C ALA A 33 -2.04 -9.66 5.94
N ALA A 34 -2.22 -10.92 5.51
CA ALA A 34 -1.34 -11.56 4.54
C ALA A 34 -1.20 -10.77 3.21
N GLY A 35 -2.31 -10.17 2.73
CA GLY A 35 -2.26 -9.32 1.53
C GLY A 35 -1.44 -8.04 1.71
N TYR A 36 -1.43 -7.46 2.91
CA TYR A 36 -0.54 -6.34 3.23
C TYR A 36 0.93 -6.76 3.16
N GLN A 37 1.27 -7.95 3.67
CA GLN A 37 2.64 -8.47 3.63
C GLN A 37 3.14 -8.64 2.20
N GLU A 38 2.29 -9.15 1.30
CA GLU A 38 2.63 -9.29 -0.13
C GLU A 38 2.91 -7.94 -0.79
N VAL A 39 2.03 -6.95 -0.59
CA VAL A 39 2.18 -5.61 -1.17
C VAL A 39 3.43 -4.91 -0.64
N LEU A 40 3.67 -4.99 0.67
CA LEU A 40 4.84 -4.37 1.30
C LEU A 40 6.13 -5.03 0.83
N LYS A 41 6.16 -6.36 0.69
CA LYS A 41 7.35 -7.06 0.20
C LYS A 41 7.67 -6.68 -1.25
N LYS A 42 6.65 -6.65 -2.11
CA LYS A 42 6.83 -6.22 -3.51
C LYS A 42 7.31 -4.77 -3.60
N LEU A 43 6.75 -3.88 -2.79
CA LEU A 43 7.17 -2.48 -2.76
C LEU A 43 8.61 -2.32 -2.25
N GLU A 44 9.00 -3.11 -1.25
CA GLU A 44 10.39 -3.18 -0.77
C GLU A 44 11.33 -3.57 -1.92
N ASP A 45 11.00 -4.63 -2.66
CA ASP A 45 11.81 -5.13 -3.78
C ASP A 45 11.88 -4.12 -4.95
N ASP A 46 10.81 -3.35 -5.21
CA ASP A 46 10.81 -2.31 -6.24
C ASP A 46 11.65 -1.07 -5.85
N LEU A 47 11.73 -0.75 -4.56
CA LEU A 47 12.44 0.43 -4.04
C LEU A 47 13.89 0.15 -3.64
N THR A 48 14.21 -1.12 -3.35
CA THR A 48 15.57 -1.56 -3.00
C THR A 48 16.16 -2.33 -4.17
N PHE A 49 17.35 -1.95 -4.61
CA PHE A 49 18.08 -2.74 -5.60
C PHE A 49 18.71 -3.96 -4.91
N ALA A 50 17.89 -4.99 -4.66
CA ALA A 50 18.32 -6.32 -4.23
C ALA A 50 18.32 -7.29 -5.42
#